data_AF-A0A6J6T7T2-F1
#
_entry.id   AF-A0A6J6T7T2-F1
#
_cell.length_a   1.000
_cell.length_b   1.000
_cell.length_c   1.000
_cell.angle_alpha   90.00
_cell.angle_beta   90.00
_cell.angle_gamma   90.00
#
_symmetry.space_group_name_H-M   'P 1'
#
loop_
_entity.id
_entity.type
_entity.pdbx_description
1 polymer ?
#
loop_
_entity_poly.entity_id
_entity_poly.type
_entity_poly.pdbx_seq_one_letter_code
_entity_poly.pdbx_strand_id
1 'polypeptide(L)'
;MNFGTAVSTCLKKYGTFNGRAKRSEFWFFYLFTVLVSGIPAGIGAGLVASGGSGGTSSVGAVIYGIAIVISLAFVIPTLAVGCRRLHDRGQSGWWQLLLLVPCANIVLIIFWAMAGKDGENAYG
;
A
#
# COMPACT_ATOMS: atom_id res chain seq x y z
N MET A 1 1.26 -17.24 -5.41
CA MET A 1 2.23 -16.83 -4.38
C MET A 1 1.53 -16.93 -3.04
N ASN A 2 2.26 -17.31 -1.98
CA ASN A 2 1.72 -17.33 -0.62
C ASN A 2 1.91 -15.97 0.06
N PHE A 3 1.11 -15.69 1.11
CA PHE A 3 1.12 -14.41 1.82
C PHE A 3 2.52 -13.99 2.30
N GLY A 4 3.21 -14.86 3.06
CA GLY A 4 4.56 -14.54 3.58
C GLY A 4 5.60 -14.32 2.47
N THR A 5 5.49 -15.07 1.38
CA THR A 5 6.37 -14.89 0.21
C THR A 5 6.13 -13.52 -0.44
N ALA A 6 4.88 -13.10 -0.59
CA ALA A 6 4.55 -11.78 -1.17
C ALA A 6 5.11 -10.63 -0.32
N VAL A 7 4.96 -10.69 1.00
CA VAL A 7 5.52 -9.69 1.92
C VAL A 7 7.04 -9.64 1.84
N SER A 8 7.70 -10.81 1.91
CA SER A 8 9.16 -10.88 1.78
C SER A 8 9.67 -10.35 0.43
N THR A 9 8.99 -10.67 -0.68
CA THR A 9 9.35 -10.16 -2.01
C THR A 9 9.21 -8.65 -2.09
N CYS A 10 8.14 -8.06 -1.55
CA CYS A 10 7.95 -6.60 -1.57
C CYS A 10 8.98 -5.89 -0.69
N LEU A 11 9.30 -6.44 0.48
CA LEU A 11 10.35 -5.91 1.36
C LEU A 11 11.75 -6.03 0.76
N LYS A 12 12.06 -7.13 0.06
CA LYS A 12 13.34 -7.26 -0.68
C LYS A 12 13.43 -6.26 -1.83
N LYS A 13 12.31 -5.98 -2.50
CA LYS A 13 12.21 -5.00 -3.58
C LYS A 13 11.69 -3.65 -3.07
N TYR A 14 12.13 -3.20 -1.89
CA TYR A 14 11.55 -2.05 -1.21
C TYR A 14 11.50 -0.78 -2.08
N GLY A 15 12.60 -0.46 -2.76
CA GLY A 15 12.72 0.72 -3.65
C GLY A 15 12.81 0.39 -5.13
N THR A 16 12.48 -0.83 -5.54
CA THR A 16 12.60 -1.23 -6.95
C THR A 16 11.31 -0.90 -7.70
N PHE A 17 11.32 0.10 -8.57
CA PHE A 17 10.15 0.48 -9.38
C PHE A 17 10.08 -0.25 -10.72
N ASN A 18 11.17 -0.90 -11.13
CA ASN A 18 11.26 -1.58 -12.41
C ASN A 18 10.77 -3.05 -12.30
N GLY A 19 10.26 -3.59 -13.42
CA GLY A 19 9.73 -4.94 -13.55
C GLY A 19 8.22 -5.07 -13.29
N ARG A 20 7.75 -6.31 -13.18
CA ARG A 20 6.33 -6.68 -13.09
C ARG A 20 6.00 -7.31 -11.73
N ALA A 21 4.79 -7.06 -11.25
CA ALA A 21 4.25 -7.67 -10.04
C ALA A 21 2.98 -8.47 -10.34
N LYS A 22 2.91 -9.70 -9.82
CA LYS A 22 1.73 -10.57 -9.98
C LYS A 22 0.56 -10.02 -9.15
N ARG A 23 -0.68 -10.35 -9.54
CA ARG A 23 -1.89 -9.97 -8.79
C ARG A 23 -1.81 -10.33 -7.30
N SER A 24 -1.40 -11.57 -7.01
CA SER A 24 -1.27 -12.04 -5.62
C SER A 24 -0.18 -11.33 -4.84
N GLU A 25 0.92 -10.92 -5.49
CA GLU A 25 1.98 -10.13 -4.84
C GLU A 25 1.43 -8.77 -4.38
N PHE A 26 0.70 -8.07 -5.26
CA PHE A 26 0.08 -6.78 -4.96
C PHE A 26 -0.98 -6.89 -3.86
N TRP A 27 -1.96 -7.79 -4.01
CA TRP A 27 -3.09 -7.88 -3.07
C TRP A 27 -2.69 -8.37 -1.69
N PHE A 28 -1.74 -9.31 -1.59
CA PHE A 28 -1.24 -9.74 -0.27
C PHE A 28 -0.40 -8.66 0.40
N PHE A 29 0.40 -7.89 -0.35
CA PHE A 29 1.13 -6.77 0.22
C PHE A 29 0.20 -5.63 0.64
N TYR A 30 -0.81 -5.31 -0.17
CA TYR A 30 -1.83 -4.33 0.19
C TYR A 30 -2.56 -4.73 1.48
N LEU A 31 -2.99 -5.99 1.58
CA LEU A 31 -3.58 -6.55 2.80
C LEU A 31 -2.62 -6.40 3.99
N PHE A 32 -1.35 -6.77 3.83
CA PHE A 32 -0.34 -6.62 4.87
C PHE A 32 -0.18 -5.17 5.32
N THR A 33 -0.13 -4.21 4.40
CA THR A 33 -0.06 -2.78 4.73
C THR A 33 -1.30 -2.33 5.50
N VAL A 34 -2.50 -2.72 5.08
CA VAL A 34 -3.75 -2.38 5.79
C VAL A 34 -3.75 -2.94 7.21
N LEU A 35 -3.25 -4.16 7.42
CA LEU A 35 -3.17 -4.76 8.74
C LEU A 35 -2.13 -4.07 9.64
N VAL A 36 -0.94 -3.80 9.11
CA VAL A 36 0.21 -3.30 9.89
C VAL A 36 0.14 -1.80 10.15
N SER A 37 -0.43 -1.02 9.23
CA SER A 37 -0.59 0.43 9.39
C SER A 37 -2.03 0.81 9.77
N GLY A 38 -3.03 0.21 9.13
CA GLY A 38 -4.44 0.58 9.32
C GLY A 38 -5.03 0.19 10.66
N ILE A 39 -4.77 -1.03 11.17
CA ILE A 39 -5.31 -1.48 12.47
C ILE A 39 -4.74 -0.63 13.62
N PRO A 40 -3.41 -0.44 13.76
CA PRO A 40 -2.87 0.40 14.82
C PRO A 40 -3.33 1.86 14.70
N ALA A 41 -3.44 2.40 13.48
CA ALA A 41 -3.95 3.75 13.27
C ALA A 41 -5.41 3.90 13.72
N GLY A 42 -6.28 2.93 13.41
CA GLY A 42 -7.68 2.93 13.82
C GLY A 42 -7.84 2.80 15.34
N ILE A 43 -7.10 1.89 15.97
CA ILE A 43 -7.09 1.73 17.44
C ILE A 43 -6.55 3.01 18.11
N GLY A 44 -5.42 3.54 17.65
CA GLY A 44 -4.83 4.75 18.19
C GLY A 44 -5.78 5.95 18.09
N ALA A 45 -6.40 6.16 16.92
CA ALA A 45 -7.38 7.22 16.71
C ALA A 45 -8.63 7.05 17.57
N GLY A 46 -9.17 5.83 17.67
CA GLY A 46 -10.32 5.53 18.52
C GLY A 46 -10.04 5.78 20.00
N LEU A 47 -8.86 5.39 20.50
CA LEU A 47 -8.43 5.64 21.87
C LEU A 47 -8.19 7.12 22.16
N VAL A 48 -7.66 7.88 21.20
CA VAL A 48 -7.54 9.33 21.29
C VAL A 48 -8.92 9.99 21.36
N ALA A 49 -9.85 9.56 20.52
CA ALA A 49 -11.21 10.10 20.47
C ALA A 49 -12.07 9.73 21.68
N SER A 50 -11.77 8.61 22.37
CA SER A 50 -12.47 8.20 23.59
C SER A 50 -12.02 8.95 24.85
N GLY A 51 -10.89 9.68 24.79
CA GLY A 51 -10.50 10.61 25.84
C GLY A 51 -11.41 11.84 25.75
N GLY A 52 -12.34 11.99 26.70
CA GLY A 52 -13.26 13.14 26.74
C GLY A 52 -12.55 14.50 26.82
N SER A 53 -13.32 15.56 27.08
CA SER A 53 -12.91 16.98 26.99
C SER A 53 -11.78 17.46 27.93
N GLY A 54 -10.99 16.57 28.53
CA GLY A 54 -9.94 16.88 29.52
C GLY A 54 -8.55 16.30 29.23
N GLY A 55 -8.34 15.54 28.16
CA GLY A 55 -6.98 15.11 27.80
C GLY A 55 -6.93 14.00 26.77
N THR A 56 -6.06 14.18 25.77
CA THR A 56 -5.68 13.12 24.83
C THR A 56 -5.18 11.91 25.61
N SER A 57 -5.77 10.74 25.38
CA SER A 57 -5.25 9.47 25.90
C SER A 57 -3.79 9.33 25.48
N SER A 58 -2.84 9.52 26.40
CA SER A 58 -1.40 9.49 26.10
C SER A 58 -0.99 8.18 25.42
N VAL A 59 -1.61 7.07 25.83
CA VAL A 59 -1.47 5.76 25.20
C VAL A 59 -1.97 5.76 23.75
N GLY A 60 -3.15 6.32 23.48
CA GLY A 60 -3.71 6.43 22.13
C GLY A 60 -2.84 7.28 21.20
N ALA A 61 -2.31 8.40 21.70
CA ALA A 61 -1.43 9.28 20.95
C ALA A 61 -0.10 8.60 20.57
N VAL A 62 0.48 7.83 21.49
CA VAL A 62 1.70 7.04 21.22
C VAL A 62 1.43 5.96 20.16
N ILE A 63 0.34 5.22 20.29
CA ILE A 63 -0.04 4.17 19.31
C ILE A 63 -0.26 4.79 17.93
N TYR A 64 -1.00 5.90 17.86
CA TYR A 64 -1.24 6.61 16.61
C TYR A 64 0.05 7.17 16.00
N GLY A 65 0.94 7.74 16.82
CA GLY A 65 2.25 8.22 16.38
C GLY A 65 3.13 7.11 15.79
N ILE A 66 3.19 5.95 16.45
CA ILE A 66 3.90 4.77 15.91
C ILE A 66 3.27 4.31 14.60
N ALA A 67 1.94 4.28 14.51
CA ALA A 67 1.24 3.91 13.29
C ALA A 67 1.59 4.84 12.11
N ILE A 68 1.75 6.15 12.35
CA ILE A 68 2.21 7.10 11.33
C ILE A 68 3.63 6.77 10.85
N VAL A 69 4.56 6.51 11.77
CA VAL A 69 5.96 6.17 11.41
C VAL A 69 6.01 4.89 10.58
N ILE A 70 5.26 3.87 10.99
CA ILE A 70 5.09 2.63 10.22
C ILE A 70 4.52 2.95 8.83
N SER A 71 3.46 3.74 8.76
CA SER A 71 2.82 4.11 7.49
C SER A 71 3.81 4.78 6.55
N LEU A 72 4.61 5.73 7.03
CA LEU A 72 5.67 6.41 6.28
C LEU A 72 6.70 5.41 5.74
N ALA A 73 7.14 4.45 6.56
CA ALA A 73 8.05 3.41 6.12
C ALA A 73 7.44 2.47 5.07
N PHE A 74 6.12 2.34 4.99
CA PHE A 74 5.45 1.51 3.99
C PHE A 74 4.98 2.29 2.74
N VAL A 75 5.09 3.62 2.70
CA VAL A 75 4.74 4.42 1.51
C VAL A 75 5.60 4.04 0.31
N ILE A 76 6.93 3.95 0.48
CA ILE A 76 7.85 3.63 -0.62
C ILE A 76 7.55 2.25 -1.23
N PRO A 77 7.47 1.15 -0.46
CA PRO A 77 7.23 -0.16 -1.03
C PRO A 77 5.81 -0.33 -1.60
N THR A 78 4.79 0.38 -1.08
CA THR A 78 3.44 0.36 -1.66
C THR A 78 3.39 1.06 -3.01
N LEU A 79 4.10 2.19 -3.16
CA LEU A 79 4.29 2.83 -4.45
C LEU A 79 5.08 1.92 -5.41
N ALA A 80 6.19 1.33 -4.95
CA ALA A 80 7.03 0.47 -5.75
C ALA A 80 6.28 -0.75 -6.32
N VAL A 81 5.49 -1.45 -5.50
CA VAL A 81 4.70 -2.59 -5.96
C VAL A 81 3.56 -2.17 -6.89
N GLY A 82 2.93 -1.02 -6.64
CA GLY A 82 1.86 -0.53 -7.50
C GLY A 82 2.37 -0.03 -8.87
N CYS A 83 3.57 0.56 -8.94
CA CYS A 83 4.25 0.84 -10.21
C CYS A 83 4.49 -0.44 -11.01
N ARG A 84 5.07 -1.48 -10.39
CA ARG A 84 5.27 -2.78 -11.04
C ARG A 84 3.97 -3.45 -11.48
N ARG A 85 2.89 -3.20 -10.74
CA ARG A 85 1.56 -3.71 -11.09
C ARG A 85 0.98 -3.00 -12.31
N LEU A 86 1.21 -1.69 -12.45
CA LEU A 86 0.84 -0.93 -13.65
C LEU A 86 1.71 -1.32 -14.85
N HIS A 87 3.00 -1.56 -14.63
CA HIS A 87 3.92 -2.06 -15.66
C HIS A 87 3.48 -3.43 -16.21
N ASP A 88 2.89 -4.30 -15.40
CA ASP A 88 2.31 -5.58 -15.85
C ASP A 88 1.19 -5.41 -16.91
N ARG A 89 0.63 -4.21 -17.05
CA ARG A 89 -0.36 -3.82 -18.07
C ARG A 89 0.24 -2.98 -19.20
N GLY A 90 1.54 -2.70 -19.17
CA GLY A 90 2.21 -1.75 -20.05
C GLY A 90 1.82 -0.29 -19.81
N GLN A 91 1.28 0.02 -18.63
CA GLN A 91 0.97 1.41 -18.23
C GLN A 91 2.14 1.99 -17.44
N SER A 92 2.36 3.30 -17.53
CA SER A 92 3.41 3.96 -16.75
C SER A 92 3.07 3.98 -15.26
N GLY A 93 4.10 3.89 -14.39
CA GLY A 93 3.92 4.05 -12.94
C GLY A 93 3.32 5.39 -12.51
N TRP A 94 3.41 6.42 -13.36
CA TRP A 94 2.83 7.75 -13.15
C TRP A 94 1.30 7.75 -13.01
N TRP A 95 0.61 6.71 -13.49
CA TRP A 95 -0.82 6.55 -13.25
C TRP A 95 -1.16 6.48 -11.75
N GLN A 96 -0.20 6.14 -10.87
CA GLN A 96 -0.39 6.21 -9.43
C GLN A 96 -0.68 7.62 -8.91
N LEU A 97 -0.36 8.69 -9.64
CA LEU A 97 -0.74 10.06 -9.24
C LEU A 97 -2.25 10.25 -9.15
N LEU A 98 -3.05 9.40 -9.81
CA LEU A 98 -4.49 9.39 -9.62
C LEU A 98 -4.92 9.09 -8.17
N LEU A 99 -4.02 8.57 -7.32
CA LEU A 99 -4.25 8.47 -5.87
C LEU A 99 -4.56 9.81 -5.21
N LEU A 100 -4.01 10.90 -5.75
CA LEU A 100 -4.25 12.26 -5.24
C LEU A 100 -5.64 12.79 -5.62
N VAL A 101 -6.33 12.16 -6.57
CA VAL A 101 -7.66 12.57 -7.03
C VAL A 101 -8.70 11.58 -6.50
N PRO A 102 -9.55 11.96 -5.52
CA PRO A 102 -10.43 11.03 -4.81
C PRO A 102 -11.29 10.14 -5.72
N CYS A 103 -11.85 10.72 -6.78
CA CYS A 103 -12.72 10.01 -7.73
C CYS A 103 -11.96 9.15 -8.75
N ALA A 104 -10.69 9.46 -9.05
CA ALA A 104 -9.93 8.74 -10.06
C ALA A 104 -9.31 7.43 -9.53
N ASN A 105 -9.34 7.22 -8.21
CA ASN A 105 -8.91 5.99 -7.55
C ASN A 105 -9.59 4.72 -8.08
N ILE A 106 -10.85 4.85 -8.55
CA ILE A 106 -11.61 3.73 -9.12
C ILE A 106 -10.88 3.16 -10.34
N VAL A 107 -10.28 4.01 -11.18
CA VAL A 107 -9.51 3.58 -12.36
C VAL A 107 -8.29 2.76 -11.94
N LEU A 108 -7.58 3.18 -10.89
CA LEU A 108 -6.43 2.46 -10.36
C LEU A 108 -6.81 1.10 -9.77
N ILE A 109 -7.92 1.02 -9.02
CA ILE A 109 -8.42 -0.24 -8.48
C ILE A 109 -8.74 -1.22 -9.62
N ILE A 110 -9.40 -0.73 -10.68
CA ILE A 110 -9.67 -1.53 -11.88
C ILE A 110 -8.35 -2.02 -12.51
N PHE A 111 -7.35 -1.13 -12.65
CA PHE A 111 -6.05 -1.49 -13.20
C PHE A 111 -5.31 -2.53 -12.36
N TRP A 112 -5.37 -2.43 -11.04
CA TRP A 112 -4.76 -3.41 -10.14
C TRP A 112 -5.50 -4.75 -10.13
N ALA A 113 -6.81 -4.76 -10.34
CA ALA A 113 -7.65 -5.98 -10.39
C ALA A 113 -7.54 -6.76 -11.70
N MET A 114 -7.34 -6.10 -12.84
CA MET A 114 -7.30 -6.72 -14.18
C MET A 114 -6.13 -7.70 -14.41
N ALA A 115 -6.23 -8.59 -15.40
CA ALA A 115 -5.10 -9.44 -15.81
C ALA A 115 -3.92 -8.64 -16.32
N GLY A 116 -2.69 -9.05 -16.03
CA GLY A 116 -1.53 -8.60 -16.81
C GLY A 116 -1.74 -8.89 -18.30
N LYS A 117 -1.07 -8.14 -19.18
CA LYS A 117 -1.05 -8.50 -20.59
C LYS A 117 -0.09 -9.68 -20.79
N ASP A 118 -0.52 -10.69 -21.52
CA ASP A 118 0.32 -11.80 -21.95
C ASP A 118 1.17 -11.32 -23.14
N GLY A 119 2.50 -11.49 -23.05
CA GLY A 119 3.47 -11.01 -24.04
C GLY A 119 4.52 -10.07 -23.46
N GLU A 120 5.57 -9.83 -24.25
CA GLU A 120 6.60 -8.81 -23.97
C GLU A 120 5.96 -7.42 -23.97
N ASN A 121 6.29 -6.64 -22.95
CA ASN A 121 5.98 -5.22 -22.90
C ASN A 121 7.27 -4.43 -22.62
N ALA A 122 7.20 -3.09 -22.66
CA ALA A 122 8.37 -2.22 -22.43
C ALA A 122 9.02 -2.35 -21.05
N TYR A 123 8.41 -3.13 -20.14
CA TYR A 123 8.82 -3.37 -18.75
C TYR A 123 9.10 -4.86 -18.46
N GLY A 124 9.20 -5.70 -19.50
CA GLY A 124 9.56 -7.12 -19.45
C GLY A 124 8.41 -8.11 -19.55
#